data_AF-A0A7X8W529-F1
#
_entry.id   AF-A0A7X8W529-F1
#
_cell.length_a   1.000
_cell.length_b   1.000
_cell.length_c   1.000
_cell.angle_alpha   90.00
_cell.angle_beta   90.00
_cell.angle_gamma   90.00
#
_symmetry.space_group_name_H-M   'P 1'
#
loop_
_entity.id
_entity.type
_entity.pdbx_description
1 polymer ?
#
loop_
_entity_poly.entity_id
_entity_poly.type
_entity_poly.pdbx_seq_one_letter_code
_entity_poly.pdbx_strand_id
1 'polypeptide(L)'
;MQRELLESLAMNFWGRVDNTQKQFGITLQELCRKAKVNYGTVMNKRSQGKLPNLEVAYAISFVLEKSLDWLLTGKETEVKKGYVCDDESLLQIIYKLSAANKRQLDAINLILGVKD
;
A
#
# COMPACT_ATOMS: atom_id res chain seq x y z
N MET A 1 12.31 16.11 4.74
CA MET A 1 10.85 16.19 4.96
C MET A 1 10.06 15.12 4.21
N GLN A 2 9.71 15.26 2.91
CA GLN A 2 8.90 14.24 2.20
C GLN A 2 9.53 12.83 2.19
N ARG A 3 10.85 12.75 2.04
CA ARG A 3 11.59 11.46 2.03
C ARG A 3 11.54 10.74 3.39
N GLU A 4 11.69 11.49 4.48
CA GLU A 4 11.64 10.95 5.85
C GLU A 4 10.23 10.46 6.21
N LEU A 5 9.20 11.17 5.74
CA LEU A 5 7.81 10.76 5.89
C LEU A 5 7.55 9.42 5.18
N LEU A 6 8.02 9.29 3.94
CA LEU A 6 7.86 8.06 3.15
C LEU A 6 8.62 6.87 3.77
N GLU A 7 9.84 7.10 4.29
CA GLU A 7 10.63 6.09 4.98
C GLU A 7 9.95 5.64 6.29
N SER A 8 9.38 6.58 7.06
CA SER A 8 8.54 6.28 8.24
C SER A 8 7.31 5.46 7.87
N LEU A 9 6.61 5.81 6.79
CA LEU A 9 5.43 5.09 6.33
C LEU A 9 5.77 3.66 5.90
N ALA A 10 6.88 3.47 5.18
CA ALA A 10 7.34 2.15 4.76
C ALA A 10 7.75 1.28 5.95
N MET A 11 8.47 1.83 6.93
CA MET A 11 8.82 1.11 8.15
C MET A 11 7.58 0.67 8.92
N ASN A 12 6.60 1.57 9.08
CA ASN A 12 5.33 1.25 9.73
C ASN A 12 4.53 0.18 8.97
N PHE A 13 4.51 0.25 7.63
CA PHE A 13 3.89 -0.76 6.78
C PHE A 13 4.51 -2.15 7.01
N TRP A 14 5.84 -2.25 6.90
CA TRP A 14 6.53 -3.53 7.09
C TRP A 14 6.43 -4.05 8.53
N GLY A 15 6.44 -3.16 9.52
CA GLY A 15 6.21 -3.53 10.92
C GLY A 15 4.83 -4.15 11.15
N ARG A 16 3.78 -3.60 10.52
CA ARG A 16 2.44 -4.19 10.56
C ARG A 16 2.37 -5.54 9.86
N VAL A 17 2.97 -5.67 8.67
CA VAL A 17 3.09 -6.96 7.95
C VAL A 17 3.75 -8.01 8.86
N ASP A 18 4.86 -7.65 9.50
CA ASP A 18 5.59 -8.56 10.39
C ASP A 18 4.78 -8.97 11.62
N ASN A 19 4.04 -8.04 12.22
CA ASN A 19 3.21 -8.34 13.37
C ASN A 19 2.03 -9.24 12.98
N THR A 20 1.35 -8.95 11.87
CA THR A 20 0.20 -9.73 11.42
C THR A 20 0.61 -11.12 10.94
N GLN A 21 1.69 -11.28 10.16
CA GLN A 21 2.12 -12.62 9.73
C GLN A 21 2.48 -13.52 10.93
N LYS A 22 3.06 -12.94 12.00
CA LYS A 22 3.37 -13.66 13.25
C LYS A 22 2.10 -14.09 13.97
N GLN A 23 1.05 -13.27 13.98
CA GLN A 23 -0.27 -13.65 14.54
C GLN A 23 -0.89 -14.83 13.77
N PHE A 24 -0.67 -14.90 12.45
CA PHE A 24 -1.09 -16.01 11.60
C PHE A 24 -0.15 -17.23 11.68
N GLY A 25 0.95 -17.16 12.44
CA GLY A 25 1.93 -18.24 12.55
C GLY A 25 2.69 -18.55 11.26
N ILE A 26 2.81 -17.59 10.33
CA ILE A 26 3.51 -17.76 9.06
C ILE A 26 4.76 -16.87 8.95
N THR A 27 5.73 -17.32 8.16
CA THR A 27 6.93 -16.55 7.85
C THR A 27 6.68 -15.58 6.68
N LEU A 28 7.56 -14.60 6.49
CA LEU A 28 7.49 -13.70 5.33
C LEU A 28 7.63 -14.44 4.00
N GLN A 29 8.44 -15.50 3.96
CA GLN A 29 8.60 -16.34 2.78
C GLN A 29 7.30 -17.07 2.45
N GLU A 30 6.62 -17.61 3.48
CA GLU A 30 5.33 -18.27 3.33
C GLU A 30 4.22 -17.29 2.93
N LEU A 31 4.21 -16.08 3.51
CA LEU A 31 3.33 -14.99 3.09
C LEU A 31 3.54 -14.66 1.61
N CYS A 32 4.78 -14.48 1.16
CA CYS A 32 5.08 -14.19 -0.24
C CYS A 32 4.61 -15.33 -1.17
N ARG A 33 4.80 -16.58 -0.74
CA ARG A 33 4.33 -17.77 -1.48
C ARG A 33 2.80 -17.78 -1.61
N LYS A 34 2.08 -17.55 -0.52
CA LYS A 34 0.60 -17.47 -0.50
C LYS A 34 0.08 -16.30 -1.34
N ALA A 35 0.75 -15.15 -1.28
CA ALA A 35 0.42 -13.96 -2.06
C ALA A 35 0.85 -14.05 -3.53
N LYS A 36 1.56 -15.12 -3.93
CA LYS A 36 2.13 -15.30 -5.27
C LYS A 36 3.06 -14.15 -5.70
N VAL A 37 3.82 -13.59 -4.76
CA VAL A 37 4.79 -12.51 -5.02
C VAL A 37 6.23 -12.98 -4.83
N ASN A 38 7.17 -12.34 -5.53
CA ASN A 38 8.58 -12.69 -5.43
C ASN A 38 9.17 -12.23 -4.08
N TYR A 39 9.63 -13.19 -3.27
CA TYR A 39 10.24 -12.93 -1.97
C TYR A 39 11.47 -12.03 -2.04
N GLY A 40 12.34 -12.21 -3.03
CA GLY A 40 13.54 -11.37 -3.22
C GLY A 40 13.18 -9.91 -3.51
N THR A 41 12.17 -9.68 -4.34
CA THR A 41 11.64 -8.33 -4.61
C THR A 41 11.08 -7.69 -3.34
N VAL A 42 10.29 -8.42 -2.55
CA VAL A 42 9.73 -7.94 -1.28
C VAL A 42 10.84 -7.59 -0.29
N MET A 43 11.82 -8.49 -0.12
CA MET A 43 12.95 -8.26 0.78
C MET A 43 13.80 -7.05 0.37
N ASN A 44 14.04 -6.87 -0.93
CA ASN A 44 14.78 -5.72 -1.44
C ASN A 44 14.03 -4.40 -1.21
N LYS A 45 12.71 -4.36 -1.40
CA LYS A 45 11.91 -3.16 -1.09
C LYS A 45 11.95 -2.84 0.39
N ARG A 46 11.78 -3.87 1.22
CA ARG A 46 11.83 -3.78 2.68
C ARG A 46 13.18 -3.26 3.17
N SER A 47 14.30 -3.84 2.73
CA SER A 47 15.64 -3.42 3.16
C SER A 47 15.98 -1.98 2.74
N GLN A 48 15.40 -1.51 1.64
CA GLN A 48 15.53 -0.14 1.17
C GLN A 48 14.58 0.86 1.87
N GLY A 49 13.75 0.43 2.83
CA GLY A 49 12.76 1.30 3.45
C GLY A 49 11.72 1.81 2.46
N LYS A 50 11.38 1.00 1.43
CA LYS A 50 10.41 1.36 0.39
C LYS A 50 9.14 0.54 0.51
N LEU A 51 8.02 1.17 0.17
CA LEU A 51 6.75 0.49 0.00
C LEU A 51 6.79 -0.45 -1.21
N PRO A 52 6.03 -1.56 -1.17
CA PRO A 52 5.73 -2.33 -2.37
C PRO A 52 4.87 -1.50 -3.34
N ASN A 53 4.77 -1.94 -4.59
CA ASN A 53 3.77 -1.38 -5.50
C ASN A 53 2.36 -1.82 -5.07
N LEU A 54 1.33 -1.22 -5.67
CA LEU A 54 -0.06 -1.49 -5.31
C LEU A 54 -0.44 -2.97 -5.41
N GLU A 55 -0.06 -3.63 -6.51
CA GLU A 55 -0.35 -5.04 -6.75
C GLU A 55 0.20 -5.95 -5.65
N VAL A 56 1.49 -5.79 -5.30
CA VAL A 56 2.13 -6.56 -4.23
C VAL A 56 1.54 -6.21 -2.87
N ALA A 57 1.26 -4.92 -2.61
CA ALA A 57 0.67 -4.47 -1.35
C ALA A 57 -0.72 -5.08 -1.15
N TYR A 58 -1.54 -5.11 -2.20
CA TYR A 58 -2.87 -5.70 -2.20
C TYR A 58 -2.84 -7.22 -2.04
N ALA A 59 -1.92 -7.91 -2.74
CA ALA A 59 -1.77 -9.35 -2.60
C ALA A 59 -1.38 -9.76 -1.17
N ILE A 60 -0.47 -8.99 -0.54
CA ILE A 60 -0.11 -9.17 0.87
C ILE A 60 -1.31 -8.90 1.78
N SER A 61 -2.06 -7.81 1.57
CA SER A 61 -3.19 -7.45 2.41
C SER A 61 -4.30 -8.50 2.38
N PHE A 62 -4.54 -9.09 1.21
CA PHE A 62 -5.51 -10.16 1.03
C PHE A 62 -5.16 -11.41 1.85
N VAL A 63 -3.89 -11.86 1.83
CA VAL A 63 -3.44 -13.03 2.62
C VAL A 63 -3.48 -12.77 4.12
N LEU A 64 -3.23 -11.54 4.54
CA LEU A 64 -3.23 -11.15 5.96
C LEU A 64 -4.64 -10.79 6.48
N GLU A 65 -5.67 -10.88 5.64
CA GLU A 65 -7.05 -10.50 5.97
C GLU A 65 -7.14 -9.08 6.59
N LYS A 66 -6.35 -8.16 6.04
CA LYS A 66 -6.31 -6.76 6.45
C LYS A 66 -6.56 -5.84 5.26
N SER A 67 -7.19 -4.70 5.51
CA SER A 67 -7.31 -3.66 4.49
C SER A 67 -5.92 -3.11 4.17
N LEU A 68 -5.71 -2.72 2.91
CA LEU A 68 -4.47 -2.05 2.52
C LEU A 68 -4.30 -0.72 3.26
N ASP A 69 -5.40 -0.02 3.55
CA ASP A 69 -5.41 1.18 4.39
C ASP A 69 -4.89 0.90 5.80
N TRP A 70 -5.35 -0.18 6.44
CA TRP A 70 -4.83 -0.57 7.76
C TRP A 70 -3.33 -0.88 7.71
N LEU A 71 -2.86 -1.57 6.66
CA LEU A 71 -1.42 -1.81 6.49
C LEU A 71 -0.62 -0.53 6.28
N LEU A 72 -1.22 0.55 5.75
CA LEU A 72 -0.55 1.84 5.54
C LEU A 72 -0.65 2.79 6.73
N THR A 73 -1.77 2.79 7.45
CA THR A 73 -2.07 3.81 8.47
C THR A 73 -2.19 3.24 9.88
N GLY A 74 -2.44 1.94 10.02
CA GLY A 74 -2.76 1.28 11.28
C GLY A 74 -4.16 1.57 11.82
N LYS A 75 -4.98 2.31 11.06
CA LYS A 75 -6.36 2.61 11.44
C LYS A 75 -7.27 1.54 10.85
N GLU A 76 -8.10 0.92 11.69
CA GLU A 76 -9.17 0.05 11.20
C GLU A 76 -10.17 0.94 10.47
N THR A 77 -10.15 0.89 9.15
CA THR A 77 -11.20 1.48 8.35
C THR A 77 -12.42 0.59 8.58
N GLU A 78 -13.45 1.12 9.25
CA GLU A 78 -14.79 0.60 9.02
C GLU A 78 -15.03 0.76 7.53
N VAL A 79 -14.90 -0.32 6.77
CA VAL A 79 -15.36 -0.36 5.39
C VAL A 79 -16.88 -0.25 5.52
N LYS A 80 -17.37 0.99 5.62
CA LYS A 80 -18.77 1.28 5.34
C LYS A 80 -18.96 0.71 3.95
N LYS A 81 -19.70 -0.39 3.84
CA LYS A 81 -20.14 -0.96 2.57
C LYS A 81 -20.89 0.16 1.84
N GLY A 82 -20.16 0.91 1.04
CA GLY A 82 -20.56 2.23 0.59
C GLY A 82 -19.57 2.74 -0.43
N TYR A 83 -19.88 2.43 -1.70
CA TYR A 83 -19.41 3.14 -2.89
C TYR A 83 -17.93 3.04 -3.27
N VAL A 84 -17.26 1.88 -3.12
CA VAL A 84 -16.29 1.54 -4.18
C VAL A 84 -17.13 1.02 -5.34
N CYS A 85 -17.72 2.01 -6.01
CA CYS A 85 -18.67 1.84 -7.08
C CYS A 85 -18.00 1.02 -8.20
N ASP A 86 -18.78 0.18 -8.86
CA ASP A 86 -18.48 -0.38 -10.18
C ASP A 86 -18.39 0.74 -11.26
N ASP A 87 -17.86 1.90 -10.88
CA ASP A 87 -17.78 3.11 -11.68
C ASP A 87 -16.44 3.10 -12.40
N GLU A 88 -16.51 2.80 -13.69
CA GLU A 88 -15.43 2.90 -14.64
C GLU A 88 -14.66 4.24 -14.51
N SER A 89 -15.33 5.31 -14.05
CA SER A 89 -14.73 6.62 -13.80
C SER A 89 -13.61 6.59 -12.75
N LEU A 90 -13.73 5.81 -11.67
CA LEU A 90 -12.69 5.71 -10.64
C LEU A 90 -11.46 4.97 -11.16
N LEU A 91 -11.66 3.88 -11.90
CA LEU A 91 -10.56 3.15 -12.54
C LEU A 91 -9.85 4.03 -13.57
N GLN A 92 -10.59 4.81 -14.35
CA GLN A 92 -10.04 5.79 -15.28
C GLN A 92 -9.24 6.87 -14.58
N ILE A 93 -9.70 7.35 -13.41
CA ILE A 93 -8.95 8.32 -12.59
C ILE A 93 -7.63 7.69 -12.11
N ILE A 94 -7.66 6.48 -11.55
CA ILE A 94 -6.45 5.78 -11.08
C ILE A 94 -5.45 5.59 -12.23
N TYR A 95 -5.94 5.15 -13.39
CA TYR A 95 -5.11 4.97 -14.58
C TYR A 95 -4.44 6.28 -15.01
N LYS A 96 -5.22 7.37 -15.13
CA LYS A 96 -4.69 8.70 -15.49
C LYS A 96 -3.69 9.23 -14.46
N LEU A 97 -3.94 9.01 -13.17
CA LEU A 97 -3.01 9.38 -12.10
C LEU A 97 -1.70 8.61 -12.20
N SER A 98 -1.75 7.32 -12.53
CA SER A 98 -0.54 6.49 -12.68
C SER A 98 0.34 6.91 -13.86
N ALA A 99 -0.26 7.51 -14.90
CA ALA A 99 0.44 8.02 -16.08
C ALA A 99 0.82 9.50 -15.97
N ALA A 100 0.40 10.19 -14.90
CA ALA A 100 0.64 11.62 -14.73
C ALA A 100 2.12 11.91 -14.43
N ASN A 101 2.64 12.96 -15.04
CA ASN A 101 3.98 13.45 -14.73
C ASN A 101 4.00 14.25 -13.42
N LYS A 102 5.20 14.53 -12.90
CA LYS A 102 5.37 15.24 -11.62
C LYS A 102 4.60 16.57 -11.54
N ARG A 103 4.64 17.40 -12.58
CA ARG A 103 3.92 18.69 -12.60
C ARG A 103 2.40 18.49 -12.50
N GLN A 104 1.87 17.47 -13.18
CA GLN A 104 0.45 17.15 -13.13
C GLN A 104 0.05 16.65 -11.74
N LEU A 105 0.87 15.80 -11.12
CA LEU A 105 0.63 15.33 -9.75
C LEU A 105 0.69 16.47 -8.73
N ASP A 106 1.66 17.38 -8.85
CA ASP A 106 1.78 18.56 -7.98
C ASP A 106 0.54 19.46 -8.09
N ALA A 107 0.01 19.67 -9.31
CA ALA A 107 -1.21 20.44 -9.54
C ALA A 107 -2.45 19.74 -8.93
N ILE A 108 -2.54 18.41 -9.06
CA ILE A 108 -3.61 17.62 -8.46
C ILE A 108 -3.54 17.72 -6.93
N ASN A 109 -2.36 17.59 -6.33
CA ASN A 109 -2.16 17.75 -4.89
C ASN A 109 -2.60 19.13 -4.40
N LEU A 110 -2.28 20.19 -5.15
CA LEU A 110 -2.73 21.55 -4.84
C LEU A 110 -4.26 21.67 -4.86
N ILE A 111 -4.94 21.12 -5.87
CA ILE A 111 -6.41 21.13 -5.97
C ILE A 111 -7.06 20.33 -4.85
N LEU A 112 -6.50 19.16 -4.53
CA LEU A 112 -6.99 18.30 -3.47
C LEU A 112 -6.69 18.85 -2.06
N GLY A 113 -5.85 19.89 -1.96
CA GLY A 113 -5.44 20.47 -0.68
C GLY A 113 -4.60 19.51 0.18
N VAL A 114 -3.94 18.53 -0.44
CA VAL A 114 -3.05 17.61 0.25
C VAL A 114 -1.76 18.37 0.58
N LYS A 115 -1.44 18.49 1.87
CA LYS A 115 -0.21 19.17 2.33
C LYS A 115 0.98 18.21 2.25
N ASP A 116 2.10 18.71 1.72
CA ASP A 116 3.40 18.02 1.62
C ASP A 116 4.07 17.72 2.97
#